data_AF-A0A5D8ZKF9-F1
#
_entry.id   AF-A0A5D8ZKF9-F1
#
_cell.length_a   1.000
_cell.length_b   1.000
_cell.length_c   1.000
_cell.angle_alpha   90.00
_cell.angle_beta   90.00
_cell.angle_gamma   90.00
#
_symmetry.space_group_name_H-M   'P 1'
#
loop_
_entity.id
_entity.type
_entity.pdbx_description
1 polymer ?
#
loop_
_entity_poly.entity_id
_entity_poly.type
_entity_poly.pdbx_seq_one_letter_code
_entity_poly.pdbx_strand_id
1 'polypeptide(L)'
;MRSKQVLQVLTVVCLTFFCSNVKSQAAFNKELPKEFTDKFTREINDSIPSLGSFIVSQDSRIMYEQYFHGANKETVFSVKSVTKSIVSVLAGIAKDKNILPNLNTPVLKILPEYNVSRSSFKNISNIEGKVLHDSIRNTLTLKNILTMQGGFDWIENSKISTAMSFSGDPVKFVLDLPFEEYPGTVFNYNSGESHLFGAALAKIVKTNLKQFATENLFRPLKMNVTRWDTDSMNRNLAGSEMFMKPEDMLKFGSMILNNGKLAGKQIVSPKWIQESTSEQVKLDSWDVMPNANGYGYYWWRRKTNGQQAFVATGYGGQLICIIPDLKMVIVTTCFLNDKNKGRSEIKRLHYFIDKITKGDQIK
;
A
#
# COMPACT_ATOMS: atom_id res chain seq x y z
N MET A 1 74.70 -3.88 -54.75
CA MET A 1 73.50 -4.76 -54.59
C MET A 1 72.76 -4.30 -53.34
N ARG A 2 71.74 -3.44 -53.44
CA ARG A 2 70.32 -3.70 -53.75
C ARG A 2 69.59 -4.60 -52.72
N SER A 3 68.55 -3.99 -52.12
CA SER A 3 67.23 -4.55 -51.73
C SER A 3 67.17 -5.34 -50.41
N LYS A 4 66.11 -5.28 -49.57
CA LYS A 4 64.68 -5.01 -49.81
C LYS A 4 63.99 -4.30 -48.62
N GLN A 5 62.89 -3.62 -48.98
CA GLN A 5 61.87 -2.95 -48.18
C GLN A 5 61.08 -3.89 -47.27
N VAL A 6 60.51 -3.37 -46.16
CA VAL A 6 59.06 -3.46 -45.86
C VAL A 6 58.63 -2.19 -45.11
N LEU A 7 57.57 -1.57 -45.62
CA LEU A 7 56.89 -0.36 -45.18
C LEU A 7 55.76 -0.77 -44.22
N GLN A 8 55.65 -0.15 -43.03
CA GLN A 8 54.44 -0.22 -42.20
C GLN A 8 53.80 1.17 -42.10
N VAL A 9 52.59 1.26 -42.65
CA VAL A 9 51.72 2.42 -42.69
C VAL A 9 50.97 2.51 -41.36
N LEU A 10 51.13 3.61 -40.63
CA LEU A 10 50.33 3.96 -39.46
C LEU A 10 49.20 4.90 -39.90
N THR A 11 47.99 4.35 -40.01
CA THR A 11 46.78 5.10 -40.32
C THR A 11 46.33 5.88 -39.09
N VAL A 12 46.42 7.21 -39.16
CA VAL A 12 45.77 8.14 -38.23
C VAL A 12 44.31 8.24 -38.65
N VAL A 13 43.39 7.74 -37.82
CA VAL A 13 41.95 7.98 -37.98
C VAL A 13 41.56 9.17 -37.12
N CYS A 14 41.34 10.31 -37.78
CA CYS A 14 40.55 11.41 -37.24
C CYS A 14 39.10 10.96 -37.07
N LEU A 15 38.57 11.01 -35.86
CA LEU A 15 37.13 10.93 -35.60
C LEU A 15 36.67 12.24 -34.98
N THR A 16 36.21 13.11 -35.87
CA THR A 16 35.45 14.32 -35.60
C THR A 16 34.03 13.99 -35.17
N PHE A 17 33.57 14.66 -34.12
CA PHE A 17 32.19 15.08 -33.82
C PHE A 17 31.04 14.09 -34.05
N PHE A 18 30.48 13.60 -32.94
CA PHE A 18 29.03 13.58 -32.74
C PHE A 18 28.72 13.98 -31.29
N CYS A 19 28.57 15.28 -31.05
CA CYS A 19 27.80 15.77 -29.91
C CYS A 19 26.31 15.49 -30.20
N SER A 20 25.83 14.29 -29.86
CA SER A 20 24.41 14.04 -29.77
C SER A 20 23.92 14.61 -28.43
N ASN A 21 23.22 15.72 -28.54
CA ASN A 21 22.40 16.39 -27.53
C ASN A 21 22.00 15.48 -26.34
N VAL A 22 22.80 15.50 -25.27
CA VAL A 22 22.26 15.32 -23.93
C VAL A 22 21.37 16.53 -23.72
N LYS A 23 20.09 16.41 -24.05
CA LYS A 23 19.07 17.29 -23.50
C LYS A 23 19.20 17.12 -21.99
N SER A 24 19.91 18.05 -21.37
CA SER A 24 19.79 18.38 -19.96
C SER A 24 18.30 18.31 -19.65
N GLN A 25 17.90 17.28 -18.92
CA GLN A 25 16.56 17.20 -18.36
C GLN A 25 16.58 18.27 -17.26
N ALA A 26 16.29 19.51 -17.68
CA ALA A 26 16.08 20.62 -16.78
C ALA A 26 15.13 20.12 -15.69
N ALA A 27 15.57 20.25 -14.43
CA ALA A 27 14.70 20.06 -13.30
C ALA A 27 13.50 21.00 -13.50
N PHE A 28 12.34 20.43 -13.86
CA PHE A 28 11.10 21.18 -14.05
C PHE A 28 10.61 21.65 -12.68
N ASN A 29 11.18 22.76 -12.23
CA ASN A 29 10.75 23.52 -11.06
C ASN A 29 9.66 24.50 -11.49
N LYS A 30 8.42 24.02 -11.67
CA LYS A 30 7.32 24.92 -11.99
C LYS A 30 6.12 24.60 -11.13
N GLU A 31 5.77 25.56 -10.28
CA GLU A 31 4.49 25.57 -9.58
C GLU A 31 3.36 25.42 -10.60
N LEU A 32 2.32 24.68 -10.22
CA LEU A 32 1.16 24.50 -11.09
C LEU A 32 0.53 25.89 -11.39
N PRO A 33 0.13 26.17 -12.64
CA PRO A 33 -0.43 27.47 -13.00
C PRO A 33 -1.61 27.86 -12.09
N LYS A 34 -1.65 29.10 -11.63
CA LYS A 34 -2.70 29.59 -10.71
C LYS A 34 -4.11 29.36 -11.27
N GLU A 35 -4.33 29.62 -12.55
CA GLU A 35 -5.62 29.40 -13.20
C GLU A 35 -6.04 27.92 -13.15
N PHE A 36 -5.09 27.00 -13.37
CA PHE A 36 -5.35 25.57 -13.27
C PHE A 36 -5.69 25.18 -11.83
N THR A 37 -4.88 25.62 -10.85
CA THR A 37 -5.09 25.26 -9.45
C THR A 37 -6.39 25.82 -8.89
N ASP A 38 -6.76 27.07 -9.22
CA ASP A 38 -8.04 27.67 -8.83
C ASP A 38 -9.23 26.87 -9.41
N LYS A 39 -9.16 26.50 -10.70
CA LYS A 39 -10.19 25.69 -11.35
C LYS A 39 -10.28 24.29 -10.77
N PHE A 40 -9.13 23.62 -10.60
CA PHE A 40 -9.03 22.29 -10.01
C PHE A 40 -9.62 22.27 -8.59
N THR A 41 -9.27 23.26 -7.77
CA THR A 41 -9.75 23.38 -6.38
C THR A 41 -11.26 23.53 -6.32
N ARG A 42 -11.86 24.37 -7.17
CA ARG A 42 -13.33 24.50 -7.24
C ARG A 42 -13.99 23.19 -7.65
N GLU A 43 -13.54 22.59 -8.74
CA GLU A 43 -14.14 21.36 -9.26
C GLU A 43 -14.06 20.19 -8.27
N ILE A 44 -12.92 20.01 -7.60
CA ILE A 44 -12.76 18.90 -6.65
C ILE A 44 -13.60 19.12 -5.38
N ASN A 45 -13.69 20.37 -4.90
CA ASN A 45 -14.55 20.73 -3.79
C ASN A 45 -16.02 20.41 -4.07
N ASP A 46 -16.50 20.80 -5.25
CA ASP A 46 -17.90 20.56 -5.66
C ASP A 46 -18.19 19.07 -5.89
N SER A 47 -17.19 18.32 -6.36
CA SER A 47 -17.33 16.90 -6.69
C SER A 47 -17.23 15.97 -5.48
N ILE A 48 -16.55 16.39 -4.41
CA ILE A 48 -16.20 15.54 -3.25
C ILE A 48 -16.50 16.33 -1.96
N PRO A 49 -17.77 16.39 -1.53
CA PRO A 49 -18.19 17.15 -0.33
C PRO A 49 -17.63 16.62 0.99
N SER A 50 -17.02 15.42 0.96
CA SER A 50 -16.37 14.79 2.11
C SER A 50 -14.87 15.02 2.15
N LEU A 51 -14.26 15.68 1.14
CA LEU A 51 -12.82 15.90 1.06
C LEU A 51 -12.33 16.69 2.29
N GLY A 52 -11.24 16.23 2.89
CA GLY A 52 -10.54 16.89 3.98
C GLY A 52 -9.25 17.53 3.52
N SER A 53 -8.43 16.80 2.75
CA SER A 53 -7.18 17.33 2.19
C SER A 53 -6.86 16.74 0.83
N PHE A 54 -6.17 17.50 -0.01
CA PHE A 54 -5.53 17.02 -1.23
C PHE A 54 -4.15 17.66 -1.35
N ILE A 55 -3.11 16.83 -1.30
CA ILE A 55 -1.71 17.27 -1.29
C ILE A 55 -0.97 16.56 -2.41
N VAL A 56 -0.20 17.32 -3.19
CA VAL A 56 0.69 16.81 -4.24
C VAL A 56 2.09 17.27 -3.92
N SER A 57 3.01 16.32 -3.83
CA SER A 57 4.45 16.60 -3.83
C SER A 57 5.10 16.03 -5.08
N GLN A 58 6.08 16.75 -5.61
CA GLN A 58 6.92 16.32 -6.73
C GLN A 58 8.37 16.73 -6.44
N ASP A 59 9.33 15.84 -6.70
CA ASP A 59 10.76 16.10 -6.44
C ASP A 59 11.01 16.59 -4.99
N SER A 60 10.27 16.02 -4.03
CA SER A 60 10.29 16.38 -2.60
C SER A 60 9.84 17.81 -2.25
N ARG A 61 9.12 18.48 -3.16
CA ARG A 61 8.51 19.81 -2.94
C ARG A 61 6.99 19.70 -3.02
N ILE A 62 6.28 20.53 -2.25
CA ILE A 62 4.83 20.62 -2.33
C ILE A 62 4.47 21.45 -3.56
N MET A 63 3.71 20.87 -4.49
CA MET A 63 3.24 21.53 -5.72
C MET A 63 1.81 22.03 -5.57
N TYR A 64 1.04 21.38 -4.71
CA TYR A 64 -0.35 21.72 -4.40
C TYR A 64 -0.69 21.18 -3.01
N GLU A 65 -1.29 22.02 -2.19
CA GLU A 65 -1.77 21.64 -0.86
C GLU A 65 -3.03 22.45 -0.57
N GLN A 66 -4.15 21.75 -0.41
CA GLN A 66 -5.42 22.37 -0.04
C GLN A 66 -6.14 21.53 1.01
N TYR A 67 -6.80 22.23 1.91
CA TYR A 67 -7.65 21.66 2.96
C TYR A 67 -9.07 22.17 2.76
N PHE A 68 -10.03 21.29 3.02
CA PHE A 68 -11.42 21.50 2.65
C PHE A 68 -12.33 21.29 3.87
N HIS A 69 -13.52 21.89 3.83
CA HIS A 69 -14.60 21.66 4.79
C HIS A 69 -14.19 21.79 6.27
N GLY A 70 -13.34 22.77 6.59
CA GLY A 70 -12.88 23.05 7.95
C GLY A 70 -11.68 22.22 8.42
N ALA A 71 -11.15 21.32 7.58
CA ALA A 71 -9.88 20.66 7.84
C ALA A 71 -8.71 21.65 7.76
N ASN A 72 -7.59 21.25 8.36
CA ASN A 72 -6.30 21.93 8.29
C ASN A 72 -5.16 20.91 8.48
N LYS A 73 -3.91 21.37 8.42
CA LYS A 73 -2.71 20.52 8.57
C LYS A 73 -2.63 19.71 9.87
N GLU A 74 -3.29 20.15 10.92
CA GLU A 74 -3.33 19.48 12.22
C GLU A 74 -4.47 18.46 12.34
N THR A 75 -5.39 18.44 11.37
CA THR A 75 -6.54 17.55 11.37
C THR A 75 -6.09 16.11 11.19
N VAL A 76 -6.60 15.24 12.06
CA VAL A 76 -6.27 13.81 12.10
C VAL A 76 -7.43 13.02 11.51
N PHE A 77 -7.14 12.09 10.60
CA PHE A 77 -8.13 11.26 9.91
C PHE A 77 -7.90 9.79 10.22
N SER A 78 -8.98 9.00 10.37
CA SER A 78 -8.89 7.54 10.28
C SER A 78 -8.52 7.18 8.84
N VAL A 79 -7.32 6.62 8.64
CA VAL A 79 -6.81 6.31 7.29
C VAL A 79 -7.32 4.97 6.76
N LYS A 80 -8.14 4.25 7.56
CA LYS A 80 -8.74 2.96 7.22
C LYS A 80 -7.69 2.03 6.61
N SER A 81 -7.96 1.45 5.45
CA SER A 81 -7.10 0.44 4.83
C SER A 81 -5.73 0.92 4.33
N VAL A 82 -5.40 2.22 4.37
CA VAL A 82 -4.00 2.68 4.23
C VAL A 82 -3.10 2.01 5.28
N THR A 83 -3.68 1.69 6.45
CA THR A 83 -3.02 0.92 7.52
C THR A 83 -2.38 -0.37 7.02
N LYS A 84 -2.99 -1.07 6.06
CA LYS A 84 -2.46 -2.34 5.53
C LYS A 84 -1.09 -2.13 4.86
N SER A 85 -0.93 -1.06 4.08
CA SER A 85 0.35 -0.71 3.46
C SER A 85 1.42 -0.31 4.48
N ILE A 86 1.01 0.31 5.60
CA ILE A 86 1.90 0.54 6.76
C ILE A 86 2.35 -0.82 7.34
N VAL A 87 1.43 -1.75 7.58
CA VAL A 87 1.73 -3.09 8.11
C VAL A 87 2.64 -3.89 7.17
N SER A 88 2.47 -3.75 5.85
CA SER A 88 3.40 -4.33 4.86
C SER A 88 4.82 -3.81 5.05
N VAL A 89 5.00 -2.50 5.29
CA VAL A 89 6.32 -1.94 5.61
C VAL A 89 6.86 -2.45 6.94
N LEU A 90 6.01 -2.62 7.96
CA LEU A 90 6.44 -3.21 9.24
C LEU A 90 6.95 -4.65 9.06
N ALA A 91 6.32 -5.44 8.19
CA ALA A 91 6.83 -6.76 7.82
C ALA A 91 8.19 -6.66 7.12
N GLY A 92 8.39 -5.68 6.23
CA GLY A 92 9.69 -5.41 5.62
C GLY A 92 10.78 -5.06 6.63
N ILE A 93 10.47 -4.19 7.58
CA ILE A 93 11.37 -3.84 8.69
C ILE A 93 11.71 -5.10 9.52
N ALA A 94 10.72 -5.96 9.79
CA ALA A 94 10.94 -7.24 10.47
C ALA A 94 11.83 -8.19 9.63
N LYS A 95 11.68 -8.20 8.30
CA LYS A 95 12.54 -8.96 7.39
C LYS A 95 13.98 -8.46 7.42
N ASP A 96 14.18 -7.14 7.37
CA ASP A 96 15.51 -6.53 7.40
C ASP A 96 16.23 -6.76 8.73
N LYS A 97 15.47 -6.90 9.82
CA LYS A 97 15.96 -7.31 11.15
C LYS A 97 16.19 -8.82 11.27
N ASN A 98 15.96 -9.61 10.22
CA ASN A 98 16.05 -11.07 10.20
C ASN A 98 15.13 -11.77 11.21
N ILE A 99 14.01 -11.13 11.59
CA ILE A 99 13.02 -11.71 12.52
C ILE A 99 11.77 -12.24 11.80
N LEU A 100 11.46 -11.73 10.60
CA LEU A 100 10.37 -12.27 9.79
C LEU A 100 10.77 -13.61 9.17
N PRO A 101 10.03 -14.71 9.41
CA PRO A 101 10.31 -15.98 8.74
C PRO A 101 10.01 -15.89 7.25
N ASN A 102 10.31 -16.96 6.50
CA ASN A 102 9.94 -17.05 5.09
C ASN A 102 8.42 -16.82 4.93
N LEU A 103 8.00 -16.04 3.93
CA LEU A 103 6.59 -15.73 3.72
C LEU A 103 5.74 -16.98 3.39
N ASN A 104 6.35 -18.07 2.92
CA ASN A 104 5.68 -19.35 2.71
C ASN A 104 5.49 -20.15 4.03
N THR A 105 5.86 -19.58 5.18
CA THR A 105 5.60 -20.20 6.48
C THR A 105 4.09 -20.22 6.75
N PRO A 106 3.51 -21.38 7.10
CA PRO A 106 2.12 -21.45 7.52
C PRO A 106 1.84 -20.59 8.76
N VAL A 107 0.75 -19.83 8.74
CA VAL A 107 0.40 -18.90 9.82
C VAL A 107 0.18 -19.61 11.16
N LEU A 108 -0.34 -20.85 11.13
CA LEU A 108 -0.54 -21.67 12.33
C LEU A 108 0.76 -22.17 12.96
N LYS A 109 1.91 -22.12 12.28
CA LYS A 109 3.21 -22.34 12.92
C LYS A 109 3.63 -21.15 13.80
N ILE A 110 3.11 -19.96 13.50
CA ILE A 110 3.39 -18.72 14.24
C ILE A 110 2.37 -18.56 15.38
N LEU A 111 1.13 -18.95 15.14
CA LEU A 111 0.04 -18.91 16.11
C LEU A 111 -0.45 -20.34 16.46
N PRO A 112 0.40 -21.19 17.08
CA PRO A 112 0.06 -22.58 17.38
C PRO A 112 -1.13 -22.71 18.34
N GLU A 113 -1.43 -21.69 19.13
CA GLU A 113 -2.61 -21.62 20.00
C GLU A 113 -3.94 -21.79 19.24
N TYR A 114 -3.96 -21.50 17.93
CA TYR A 114 -5.16 -21.68 17.08
C TYR A 114 -5.13 -22.98 16.27
N ASN A 115 -4.06 -23.78 16.35
CA ASN A 115 -3.95 -25.07 15.68
C ASN A 115 -4.64 -26.19 16.47
N VAL A 116 -5.92 -25.98 16.78
CA VAL A 116 -6.77 -26.96 17.48
C VAL A 116 -7.49 -27.80 16.43
N SER A 117 -7.39 -29.13 16.54
CA SER A 117 -8.14 -30.03 15.67
C SER A 117 -9.64 -29.91 15.94
N ARG A 118 -10.39 -29.69 14.86
CA ARG A 118 -11.85 -29.60 14.83
C ARG A 118 -12.50 -30.95 14.56
N SER A 119 -11.70 -32.01 14.41
CA SER A 119 -12.18 -33.40 14.24
C SER A 119 -13.00 -33.93 15.43
N SER A 120 -13.00 -33.23 16.57
CA SER A 120 -13.82 -33.54 17.75
C SER A 120 -15.26 -33.02 17.67
N PHE A 121 -15.60 -32.14 16.72
CA PHE A 121 -16.96 -31.64 16.53
C PHE A 121 -17.79 -32.62 15.70
N LYS A 122 -18.39 -33.62 16.37
CA LYS A 122 -19.20 -34.70 15.77
C LYS A 122 -20.39 -34.26 14.89
N ASN A 123 -20.74 -32.97 14.87
CA ASN A 123 -21.94 -32.45 14.20
C ASN A 123 -21.65 -31.51 13.00
N ILE A 124 -20.41 -31.43 12.50
CA ILE A 124 -20.07 -30.66 11.28
C ILE A 124 -19.90 -31.60 10.07
N SER A 125 -20.64 -32.71 10.06
CA SER A 125 -20.81 -33.53 8.87
C SER A 125 -21.77 -32.82 7.92
N ASN A 126 -21.26 -32.45 6.74
CA ASN A 126 -22.03 -32.10 5.54
C ASN A 126 -22.65 -30.71 5.47
N ILE A 127 -21.81 -29.66 5.41
CA ILE A 127 -22.15 -28.50 4.57
C ILE A 127 -21.50 -28.75 3.21
N GLU A 128 -22.29 -29.30 2.29
CA GLU A 128 -22.08 -29.43 0.84
C GLU A 128 -20.69 -29.02 0.31
N GLY A 129 -19.81 -30.00 0.09
CA GLY A 129 -18.69 -29.89 -0.86
C GLY A 129 -17.56 -28.87 -0.56
N LYS A 130 -17.67 -28.03 0.47
CA LYS A 130 -16.63 -27.08 0.87
C LYS A 130 -15.62 -27.79 1.79
N VAL A 131 -14.34 -27.77 1.41
CA VAL A 131 -13.32 -28.71 1.89
C VAL A 131 -13.16 -28.68 3.43
N LEU A 132 -13.00 -29.88 4.01
CA LEU A 132 -12.67 -30.09 5.42
C LEU A 132 -11.50 -29.19 5.88
N HIS A 133 -11.79 -28.38 6.89
CA HIS A 133 -11.04 -27.19 7.25
C HIS A 133 -9.61 -27.38 7.73
N ASP A 134 -9.31 -28.44 8.46
CA ASP A 134 -8.07 -28.46 9.24
C ASP A 134 -6.82 -28.67 8.40
N SER A 135 -6.89 -29.45 7.31
CA SER A 135 -5.73 -29.66 6.43
C SER A 135 -5.42 -28.38 5.63
N ILE A 136 -6.44 -27.69 5.11
CA ILE A 136 -6.28 -26.43 4.37
C ILE A 136 -5.79 -25.30 5.27
N ARG A 137 -6.31 -25.18 6.51
CA ARG A 137 -5.83 -24.15 7.45
C ARG A 137 -4.32 -24.23 7.70
N ASN A 138 -3.77 -25.44 7.68
CA ASN A 138 -2.35 -25.68 7.85
C ASN A 138 -1.49 -25.34 6.61
N THR A 139 -2.11 -25.05 5.45
CA THR A 139 -1.41 -24.59 4.25
C THR A 139 -1.44 -23.07 4.07
N LEU A 140 -2.31 -22.35 4.79
CA LEU A 140 -2.40 -20.88 4.73
C LEU A 140 -1.09 -20.23 5.19
N THR A 141 -0.39 -19.57 4.26
CA THR A 141 0.91 -18.93 4.52
C THR A 141 0.79 -17.42 4.76
N LEU A 142 1.83 -16.82 5.35
CA LEU A 142 1.95 -15.36 5.45
C LEU A 142 1.84 -14.67 4.08
N LYS A 143 2.40 -15.27 3.02
CA LYS A 143 2.35 -14.73 1.66
C LYS A 143 0.92 -14.67 1.16
N ASN A 144 0.13 -15.74 1.34
CA ASN A 144 -1.27 -15.76 0.91
C ASN A 144 -2.06 -14.62 1.55
N ILE A 145 -1.83 -14.38 2.85
CA ILE A 145 -2.54 -13.32 3.58
C ILE A 145 -2.08 -11.91 3.14
N LEU A 146 -0.80 -11.73 2.83
CA LEU A 146 -0.27 -10.45 2.30
C LEU A 146 -0.80 -10.12 0.90
N THR A 147 -1.12 -11.14 0.11
CA THR A 147 -1.63 -11.00 -1.26
C THR A 147 -3.15 -11.06 -1.35
N MET A 148 -3.87 -11.13 -0.22
CA MET A 148 -5.33 -11.27 -0.16
C MET A 148 -5.85 -12.53 -0.88
N GLN A 149 -5.13 -13.64 -0.71
CA GLN A 149 -5.44 -14.94 -1.29
C GLN A 149 -5.60 -16.00 -0.20
N GLY A 150 -6.17 -15.65 0.96
CA GLY A 150 -6.38 -16.60 2.05
C GLY A 150 -7.43 -17.66 1.74
N GLY A 151 -8.38 -17.37 0.84
CA GLY A 151 -9.39 -18.32 0.38
C GLY A 151 -10.62 -18.47 1.30
N PHE A 152 -10.74 -17.61 2.32
CA PHE A 152 -11.87 -17.61 3.24
C PHE A 152 -13.18 -17.18 2.54
N ASP A 153 -14.30 -17.76 3.00
CA ASP A 153 -15.66 -17.28 2.72
C ASP A 153 -15.86 -15.92 3.39
N TRP A 154 -15.58 -14.88 2.60
CA TRP A 154 -15.51 -13.52 3.09
C TRP A 154 -16.12 -12.55 2.08
N ILE A 155 -17.04 -11.74 2.58
CA ILE A 155 -17.61 -10.61 1.87
C ILE A 155 -17.28 -9.34 2.65
N GLU A 156 -16.43 -8.50 2.08
CA GLU A 156 -15.98 -7.24 2.71
C GLU A 156 -17.15 -6.26 2.92
N ASN A 157 -17.17 -5.58 4.08
CA ASN A 157 -18.26 -4.68 4.52
C ASN A 157 -19.64 -5.35 4.60
N SER A 158 -19.71 -6.62 5.01
CA SER A 158 -20.97 -7.35 5.19
C SER A 158 -21.25 -7.69 6.66
N LYS A 159 -22.26 -8.53 6.89
CA LYS A 159 -22.55 -9.08 8.22
C LYS A 159 -21.37 -9.88 8.77
N ILE A 160 -20.56 -10.53 7.92
CA ILE A 160 -19.41 -11.32 8.39
C ILE A 160 -18.29 -10.45 8.95
N SER A 161 -17.98 -9.32 8.29
CA SER A 161 -16.98 -8.36 8.77
C SER A 161 -17.45 -7.65 10.05
N THR A 162 -18.76 -7.41 10.15
CA THR A 162 -19.39 -6.87 11.37
C THR A 162 -19.28 -7.88 12.51
N ALA A 163 -19.66 -9.15 12.28
CA ALA A 163 -19.58 -10.22 13.27
C ALA A 163 -18.14 -10.43 13.77
N MET A 164 -17.14 -10.41 12.88
CA MET A 164 -15.73 -10.45 13.26
C MET A 164 -15.38 -9.33 14.24
N SER A 165 -15.81 -8.09 13.94
CA SER A 165 -15.49 -6.90 14.75
C SER A 165 -16.07 -6.96 16.17
N PHE A 166 -17.18 -7.67 16.37
CA PHE A 166 -17.82 -7.87 17.68
C PHE A 166 -17.47 -9.21 18.33
N SER A 167 -16.63 -10.03 17.72
CA SER A 167 -16.23 -11.32 18.28
C SER A 167 -15.24 -11.16 19.45
N GLY A 168 -15.25 -12.11 20.38
CA GLY A 168 -14.32 -12.13 21.51
C GLY A 168 -12.87 -12.38 21.11
N ASP A 169 -12.64 -13.05 19.98
CA ASP A 169 -11.31 -13.20 19.37
C ASP A 169 -11.45 -13.15 17.83
N PRO A 170 -11.24 -11.97 17.22
CA PRO A 170 -11.35 -11.79 15.77
C PRO A 170 -10.38 -12.65 14.94
N VAL A 171 -9.20 -12.98 15.46
CA VAL A 171 -8.24 -13.85 14.78
C VAL A 171 -8.76 -15.28 14.73
N LYS A 172 -9.26 -15.78 15.87
CA LYS A 172 -9.92 -17.09 15.92
C LYS A 172 -11.13 -17.12 14.99
N PHE A 173 -11.94 -16.07 15.00
CA PHE A 173 -13.12 -15.95 14.14
C PHE A 173 -12.76 -16.14 12.66
N VAL A 174 -11.75 -15.42 12.16
CA VAL A 174 -11.30 -15.54 10.76
C VAL A 174 -10.78 -16.95 10.47
N LEU A 175 -9.94 -17.51 11.35
CA LEU A 175 -9.41 -18.86 11.19
C LEU A 175 -10.51 -19.94 11.23
N ASP A 176 -11.66 -19.66 11.86
CA ASP A 176 -12.85 -20.50 11.94
C ASP A 176 -13.75 -20.44 10.70
N LEU A 177 -13.58 -19.46 9.81
CA LEU A 177 -14.41 -19.32 8.62
C LEU A 177 -14.25 -20.48 7.62
N PRO A 178 -15.30 -20.75 6.81
CA PRO A 178 -15.23 -21.60 5.62
C PRO A 178 -14.11 -21.19 4.65
N PHE A 179 -13.53 -22.14 3.91
CA PHE A 179 -12.70 -21.83 2.73
C PHE A 179 -13.58 -22.04 1.51
N GLU A 180 -13.74 -21.01 0.70
CA GLU A 180 -14.32 -21.15 -0.64
C GLU A 180 -13.28 -21.57 -1.66
N GLU A 181 -12.02 -21.18 -1.43
CA GLU A 181 -10.92 -21.35 -2.35
C GLU A 181 -9.68 -21.87 -1.60
N TYR A 182 -8.76 -22.50 -2.34
CA TYR A 182 -7.48 -22.89 -1.76
C TYR A 182 -6.59 -21.65 -1.53
N PRO A 183 -5.84 -21.58 -0.41
CA PRO A 183 -4.90 -20.49 -0.18
C PRO A 183 -3.92 -20.31 -1.36
N GLY A 184 -3.84 -19.07 -1.87
CA GLY A 184 -2.95 -18.69 -2.97
C GLY A 184 -3.54 -18.78 -4.37
N THR A 185 -4.81 -19.20 -4.53
CA THR A 185 -5.44 -19.31 -5.85
C THR A 185 -6.15 -18.03 -6.26
N VAL A 186 -7.16 -17.60 -5.49
CA VAL A 186 -8.07 -16.50 -5.85
C VAL A 186 -7.81 -15.29 -4.97
N PHE A 187 -7.79 -14.11 -5.59
CA PHE A 187 -7.77 -12.84 -4.87
C PHE A 187 -9.16 -12.51 -4.32
N ASN A 188 -9.25 -12.28 -3.01
CA ASN A 188 -10.43 -11.76 -2.33
C ASN A 188 -10.00 -10.73 -1.29
N TYR A 189 -10.33 -9.45 -1.51
CA TYR A 189 -9.95 -8.38 -0.58
C TYR A 189 -10.62 -8.57 0.78
N ASN A 190 -9.81 -8.84 1.82
CA ASN A 190 -10.29 -9.33 3.11
C ASN A 190 -9.60 -8.63 4.29
N SER A 191 -10.35 -7.83 5.04
CA SER A 191 -9.85 -7.15 6.24
C SER A 191 -9.60 -8.08 7.42
N GLY A 192 -10.26 -9.23 7.48
CA GLY A 192 -9.96 -10.29 8.45
C GLY A 192 -8.61 -10.94 8.21
N GLU A 193 -8.22 -11.16 6.97
CA GLU A 193 -6.87 -11.61 6.60
C GLU A 193 -5.80 -10.64 7.10
N SER A 194 -5.98 -9.34 6.89
CA SER A 194 -5.04 -8.34 7.41
C SER A 194 -4.95 -8.33 8.94
N HIS A 195 -6.06 -8.56 9.64
CA HIS A 195 -6.05 -8.67 11.09
C HIS A 195 -5.30 -9.91 11.57
N LEU A 196 -5.51 -11.06 10.92
CA LEU A 196 -4.76 -12.30 11.14
C LEU A 196 -3.26 -12.10 10.91
N PHE A 197 -2.86 -11.44 9.81
CA PHE A 197 -1.46 -11.11 9.55
C PHE A 197 -0.89 -10.21 10.65
N GLY A 198 -1.65 -9.21 11.10
CA GLY A 198 -1.26 -8.33 12.18
C GLY A 198 -0.95 -9.06 13.48
N ALA A 199 -1.81 -10.00 13.87
CA ALA A 199 -1.59 -10.83 15.05
C ALA A 199 -0.35 -11.73 14.91
N ALA A 200 -0.14 -12.34 13.74
CA ALA A 200 1.05 -13.12 13.46
C ALA A 200 2.32 -12.25 13.51
N LEU A 201 2.29 -11.05 12.91
CA LEU A 201 3.41 -10.12 12.93
C LEU A 201 3.71 -9.63 14.36
N ALA A 202 2.70 -9.31 15.16
CA ALA A 202 2.87 -8.94 16.57
C ALA A 202 3.56 -10.06 17.38
N LYS A 203 3.16 -11.32 17.15
CA LYS A 203 3.81 -12.51 17.74
C LYS A 203 5.28 -12.63 17.32
N ILE A 204 5.57 -12.42 16.04
CA ILE A 204 6.93 -12.47 15.47
C ILE A 204 7.83 -11.39 16.09
N VAL A 205 7.35 -10.15 16.16
CA VAL A 205 8.13 -9.01 16.69
C VAL A 205 8.12 -8.95 18.23
N LYS A 206 7.35 -9.83 18.89
CA LYS A 206 7.23 -9.96 20.35
C LYS A 206 6.81 -8.67 21.05
N THR A 207 6.02 -7.84 20.37
CA THR A 207 5.40 -6.63 20.92
C THR A 207 4.14 -6.27 20.12
N ASN A 208 3.34 -5.32 20.58
CA ASN A 208 2.20 -4.83 19.81
C ASN A 208 2.67 -4.01 18.58
N LEU A 209 1.84 -3.97 17.53
CA LEU A 209 2.23 -3.34 16.27
C LEU A 209 2.44 -1.84 16.39
N LYS A 210 1.65 -1.14 17.23
CA LYS A 210 1.80 0.30 17.44
C LYS A 210 3.16 0.62 18.05
N GLN A 211 3.61 -0.15 19.05
CA GLN A 211 4.92 0.03 19.65
C GLN A 211 6.03 -0.25 18.63
N PHE A 212 5.97 -1.39 17.94
CA PHE A 212 6.96 -1.73 16.91
C PHE A 212 7.05 -0.66 15.80
N ALA A 213 5.89 -0.15 15.35
CA ALA A 213 5.81 0.93 14.37
C ALA A 213 6.34 2.24 14.92
N THR A 214 6.04 2.58 16.18
CA THR A 214 6.55 3.81 16.82
C THR A 214 8.07 3.84 16.83
N GLU A 215 8.69 2.74 17.23
CA GLU A 215 10.14 2.63 17.37
C GLU A 215 10.87 2.62 16.02
N ASN A 216 10.32 1.89 15.04
CA ASN A 216 11.03 1.53 13.81
C ASN A 216 10.55 2.27 12.56
N LEU A 217 9.37 2.90 12.58
CA LEU A 217 8.79 3.62 11.45
C LEU A 217 8.43 5.07 11.80
N PHE A 218 7.52 5.28 12.75
CA PHE A 218 6.96 6.61 13.02
C PHE A 218 7.99 7.58 13.58
N ARG A 219 8.71 7.21 14.65
CA ARG A 219 9.75 8.08 15.22
C ARG A 219 10.90 8.34 14.24
N PRO A 220 11.44 7.33 13.51
CA PRO A 220 12.41 7.58 12.45
C PRO A 220 11.94 8.52 11.34
N LEU A 221 10.66 8.49 10.99
CA LEU A 221 10.05 9.37 9.99
C LEU A 221 9.53 10.70 10.55
N LYS A 222 9.64 10.92 11.87
CA LYS A 222 9.03 12.07 12.57
C LYS A 222 7.52 12.20 12.30
N MET A 223 6.83 11.06 12.30
CA MET A 223 5.38 10.97 12.25
C MET A 223 4.80 10.95 13.65
N ASN A 224 3.63 11.55 13.86
CA ASN A 224 2.96 11.61 15.16
C ASN A 224 1.65 10.80 15.15
N VAL A 225 1.76 9.49 15.03
CA VAL A 225 0.62 8.56 15.05
C VAL A 225 0.27 8.20 16.50
N THR A 226 -0.57 9.00 17.14
CA THR A 226 -0.92 8.84 18.56
C THR A 226 -2.00 7.79 18.81
N ARG A 227 -2.84 7.50 17.80
CA ARG A 227 -3.98 6.58 17.91
C ARG A 227 -3.93 5.49 16.83
N TRP A 228 -4.01 4.24 17.30
CA TRP A 228 -4.22 3.05 16.49
C TRP A 228 -5.02 2.08 17.35
N ASP A 229 -6.30 1.92 17.01
CA ASP A 229 -7.24 1.19 17.85
C ASP A 229 -6.95 -0.31 17.85
N THR A 230 -7.47 -0.99 18.87
CA THR A 230 -7.26 -2.42 19.12
C THR A 230 -8.57 -3.19 19.09
N ASP A 231 -8.48 -4.50 18.89
CA ASP A 231 -9.59 -5.42 19.12
C ASP A 231 -9.83 -5.73 20.60
N SER A 232 -10.81 -6.59 20.87
CA SER A 232 -11.17 -7.11 22.21
C SER A 232 -10.04 -7.84 22.95
N MET A 233 -8.99 -8.26 22.22
CA MET A 233 -7.81 -8.93 22.75
C MET A 233 -6.60 -7.98 22.85
N ASN A 234 -6.82 -6.66 22.74
CA ASN A 234 -5.80 -5.60 22.75
C ASN A 234 -4.76 -5.70 21.60
N ARG A 235 -5.11 -6.31 20.47
CA ARG A 235 -4.27 -6.34 19.27
C ARG A 235 -4.62 -5.17 18.36
N ASN A 236 -3.63 -4.41 17.89
CA ASN A 236 -3.89 -3.32 16.94
C ASN A 236 -4.59 -3.84 15.69
N LEU A 237 -5.62 -3.13 15.22
CA LEU A 237 -6.39 -3.47 14.02
C LEU A 237 -5.51 -3.28 12.78
N ALA A 238 -4.80 -4.33 12.35
CA ALA A 238 -3.81 -4.24 11.27
C ALA A 238 -4.40 -3.89 9.90
N GLY A 239 -5.73 -4.03 9.75
CA GLY A 239 -6.46 -3.66 8.55
C GLY A 239 -6.95 -2.20 8.51
N SER A 240 -7.00 -1.47 9.63
CA SER A 240 -7.74 -0.20 9.74
C SER A 240 -7.45 0.57 11.05
N GLU A 241 -8.26 1.61 11.33
CA GLU A 241 -8.28 2.39 12.58
C GLU A 241 -6.94 2.93 13.08
N MET A 242 -6.00 3.16 12.15
CA MET A 242 -4.88 4.07 12.36
C MET A 242 -5.32 5.50 12.04
N PHE A 243 -4.86 6.44 12.85
CA PHE A 243 -5.22 7.85 12.72
C PHE A 243 -3.97 8.69 12.42
N MET A 244 -3.99 9.43 11.31
CA MET A 244 -2.82 10.16 10.81
C MET A 244 -3.20 11.56 10.34
N LYS A 245 -2.23 12.47 10.40
CA LYS A 245 -2.30 13.74 9.68
C LYS A 245 -1.94 13.53 8.20
N PRO A 246 -2.43 14.37 7.27
CA PRO A 246 -2.03 14.34 5.87
C PRO A 246 -0.50 14.42 5.67
N GLU A 247 0.19 15.22 6.48
CA GLU A 247 1.66 15.33 6.44
C GLU A 247 2.36 14.00 6.78
N ASP A 248 1.83 13.23 7.73
CA ASP A 248 2.40 11.94 8.11
C ASP A 248 2.18 10.89 7.01
N MET A 249 1.04 10.94 6.33
CA MET A 249 0.79 10.15 5.13
C MET A 249 1.76 10.53 4.01
N LEU A 250 2.06 11.82 3.84
CA LEU A 250 3.02 12.30 2.85
C LEU A 250 4.44 11.81 3.15
N LYS A 251 4.91 11.93 4.40
CA LYS A 251 6.22 11.39 4.84
C LYS A 251 6.35 9.90 4.55
N PHE A 252 5.30 9.14 4.83
CA PHE A 252 5.26 7.72 4.50
C PHE A 252 5.37 7.50 2.99
N GLY A 253 4.53 8.16 2.18
CA GLY A 253 4.57 8.05 0.72
C GLY A 253 5.93 8.47 0.12
N SER A 254 6.54 9.54 0.63
CA SER A 254 7.88 9.99 0.21
C SER A 254 8.96 8.97 0.55
N MET A 255 8.86 8.27 1.69
CA MET A 255 9.77 7.17 2.03
C MET A 255 9.66 6.02 1.03
N ILE A 256 8.43 5.65 0.62
CA ILE A 256 8.21 4.62 -0.40
C ILE A 256 8.76 5.05 -1.76
N LEU A 257 8.47 6.29 -2.19
CA LEU A 257 8.98 6.86 -3.44
C LEU A 257 10.51 6.78 -3.51
N ASN A 258 11.17 7.00 -2.38
CA ASN A 258 12.63 6.97 -2.25
C ASN A 258 13.16 5.59 -1.84
N ASN A 259 12.49 4.51 -2.27
CA ASN A 259 12.93 3.12 -2.07
C ASN A 259 13.28 2.78 -0.61
N GLY A 260 12.44 3.23 0.33
CA GLY A 260 12.60 2.89 1.74
C GLY A 260 13.40 3.91 2.55
N LYS A 261 13.79 5.03 1.95
CA LYS A 261 14.68 6.04 2.55
C LYS A 261 13.97 7.37 2.73
N LEU A 262 14.20 8.04 3.85
CA LEU A 262 13.81 9.44 4.02
C LEU A 262 14.92 10.22 4.72
N ALA A 263 15.23 11.43 4.22
CA ALA A 263 16.25 12.32 4.80
C ALA A 263 17.59 11.63 5.11
N GLY A 264 18.10 10.81 4.18
CA GLY A 264 19.38 10.11 4.36
C GLY A 264 19.31 8.78 5.12
N LYS A 265 18.21 8.49 5.83
CA LYS A 265 18.06 7.29 6.65
C LYS A 265 17.28 6.19 5.93
N GLN A 266 17.87 5.00 5.82
CA GLN A 266 17.15 3.81 5.35
C GLN A 266 16.24 3.30 6.49
N ILE A 267 14.94 3.17 6.21
CA ILE A 267 13.93 2.68 7.16
C ILE A 267 13.59 1.22 6.89
N VAL A 268 13.38 0.87 5.63
CA VAL A 268 13.08 -0.47 5.14
C VAL A 268 13.85 -0.70 3.84
N SER A 269 14.28 -1.91 3.53
CA SER A 269 15.18 -2.16 2.41
C SER A 269 14.54 -1.85 1.06
N PRO A 270 15.33 -1.36 0.08
CA PRO A 270 14.86 -1.18 -1.30
C PRO A 270 14.29 -2.47 -1.89
N LYS A 271 14.88 -3.61 -1.52
CA LYS A 271 14.43 -4.95 -1.93
C LYS A 271 13.00 -5.23 -1.49
N TRP A 272 12.66 -4.93 -0.22
CA TRP A 272 11.28 -5.10 0.24
C TRP A 272 10.32 -4.13 -0.44
N ILE A 273 10.71 -2.87 -0.66
CA ILE A 273 9.85 -1.92 -1.39
C ILE A 273 9.55 -2.46 -2.79
N GLN A 274 10.58 -2.87 -3.54
CA GLN A 274 10.40 -3.46 -4.88
C GLN A 274 9.52 -4.71 -4.87
N GLU A 275 9.75 -5.63 -3.92
CA GLU A 275 8.99 -6.88 -3.81
C GLU A 275 7.53 -6.63 -3.39
N SER A 276 7.30 -5.74 -2.42
CA SER A 276 5.98 -5.46 -1.87
C SER A 276 5.09 -4.64 -2.81
N THR A 277 5.66 -3.84 -3.71
CA THR A 277 4.89 -3.06 -4.70
C THR A 277 4.84 -3.68 -6.10
N SER A 278 5.55 -4.80 -6.32
CA SER A 278 5.47 -5.54 -7.58
C SER A 278 4.12 -6.25 -7.76
N GLU A 279 3.87 -6.73 -8.97
CA GLU A 279 2.69 -7.53 -9.28
C GLU A 279 2.80 -8.92 -8.63
N GLN A 280 2.25 -9.06 -7.42
CA GLN A 280 2.14 -10.35 -6.75
C GLN A 280 0.88 -11.08 -7.20
N VAL A 281 -0.16 -10.31 -7.53
CA VAL A 281 -1.44 -10.77 -8.09
C VAL A 281 -1.77 -9.87 -9.29
N LYS A 282 -2.05 -10.50 -10.43
CA LYS A 282 -2.57 -9.80 -11.60
C LYS A 282 -4.06 -9.53 -11.41
N LEU A 283 -4.47 -8.27 -11.57
CA LEU A 283 -5.86 -7.84 -11.56
C LEU A 283 -6.08 -6.92 -12.76
N ASP A 284 -7.00 -7.29 -13.65
CA ASP A 284 -7.26 -6.51 -14.87
C ASP A 284 -8.25 -5.36 -14.65
N SER A 285 -8.96 -5.36 -13.52
CA SER A 285 -9.80 -4.25 -13.09
C SER A 285 -10.13 -4.33 -11.59
N TRP A 286 -10.50 -3.19 -11.01
CA TRP A 286 -11.19 -3.12 -9.72
C TRP A 286 -12.25 -2.03 -9.81
N ASP A 287 -13.45 -2.28 -9.29
CA ASP A 287 -14.64 -1.45 -9.50
C ASP A 287 -14.47 0.01 -9.07
N VAL A 288 -13.59 0.25 -8.09
CA VAL A 288 -13.33 1.58 -7.52
C VAL A 288 -12.02 2.23 -7.96
N MET A 289 -11.10 1.49 -8.58
CA MET A 289 -9.81 2.01 -9.02
C MET A 289 -9.66 1.84 -10.54
N PRO A 290 -9.88 2.90 -11.33
CA PRO A 290 -9.69 2.83 -12.77
C PRO A 290 -8.23 2.55 -13.11
N ASN A 291 -8.04 1.76 -14.17
CA ASN A 291 -6.74 1.28 -14.65
C ASN A 291 -5.96 0.47 -13.61
N ALA A 292 -6.66 -0.20 -12.68
CA ALA A 292 -6.05 -1.18 -11.80
C ALA A 292 -5.31 -2.24 -12.62
N ASN A 293 -4.10 -2.57 -12.21
CA ASN A 293 -3.25 -3.54 -12.90
C ASN A 293 -2.54 -4.48 -11.92
N GLY A 294 -3.19 -4.80 -10.80
CA GLY A 294 -2.70 -5.79 -9.85
C GLY A 294 -2.60 -5.33 -8.41
N TYR A 295 -2.06 -6.24 -7.61
CA TYR A 295 -1.89 -6.11 -6.17
C TYR A 295 -0.53 -6.66 -5.75
N GLY A 296 0.10 -5.99 -4.79
CA GLY A 296 1.35 -6.40 -4.14
C GLY A 296 1.12 -6.93 -2.72
N TYR A 297 2.08 -6.74 -1.82
CA TYR A 297 1.87 -6.99 -0.39
C TYR A 297 1.16 -5.79 0.24
N TYR A 298 -0.17 -5.83 0.24
CA TYR A 298 -1.03 -4.71 0.67
C TYR A 298 -0.85 -3.40 -0.10
N TRP A 299 -0.49 -3.49 -1.38
CA TRP A 299 -0.37 -2.35 -2.28
C TRP A 299 -1.25 -2.55 -3.50
N TRP A 300 -2.13 -1.59 -3.77
CA TRP A 300 -2.83 -1.55 -5.05
C TRP A 300 -1.91 -1.01 -6.13
N ARG A 301 -2.08 -1.49 -7.36
CA ARG A 301 -1.33 -1.05 -8.54
C ARG A 301 -2.28 -0.50 -9.58
N ARG A 302 -1.93 0.63 -10.20
CA ARG A 302 -2.67 1.18 -11.35
C ARG A 302 -1.76 1.89 -12.33
N LYS A 303 -2.25 2.12 -13.55
CA LYS A 303 -1.66 3.09 -14.49
C LYS A 303 -2.28 4.47 -14.34
N THR A 304 -1.44 5.47 -14.14
CA THR A 304 -1.80 6.90 -14.07
C THR A 304 -1.17 7.59 -15.27
N ASN A 305 -1.95 7.95 -16.28
CA ASN A 305 -1.46 8.51 -17.56
C ASN A 305 -0.27 7.71 -18.16
N GLY A 306 -0.38 6.38 -18.16
CA GLY A 306 0.66 5.45 -18.66
C GLY A 306 1.77 5.10 -17.66
N GLN A 307 1.97 5.91 -16.62
CA GLN A 307 2.98 5.67 -15.60
C GLN A 307 2.50 4.68 -14.53
N GLN A 308 3.40 3.86 -14.00
CA GLN A 308 3.03 2.94 -12.91
C GLN A 308 2.83 3.72 -11.61
N ALA A 309 1.72 3.46 -10.93
CA ALA A 309 1.46 3.96 -9.59
C ALA A 309 1.24 2.83 -8.59
N PHE A 310 1.66 3.08 -7.36
CA PHE A 310 1.36 2.27 -6.18
C PHE A 310 0.43 3.05 -5.27
N VAL A 311 -0.63 2.41 -4.78
CA VAL A 311 -1.68 3.10 -4.04
C VAL A 311 -1.97 2.36 -2.73
N ALA A 312 -1.77 3.05 -1.62
CA ALA A 312 -2.42 2.69 -0.36
C ALA A 312 -3.82 3.32 -0.39
N THR A 313 -4.87 2.52 -0.29
CA THR A 313 -6.26 3.00 -0.37
C THR A 313 -7.07 2.57 0.85
N GLY A 314 -7.70 3.54 1.47
CA GLY A 314 -8.63 3.41 2.59
C GLY A 314 -10.05 3.76 2.18
N TYR A 315 -11.02 3.13 2.84
CA TYR A 315 -12.44 3.42 2.64
C TYR A 315 -12.73 4.92 2.72
N GLY A 316 -13.57 5.40 1.79
CA GLY A 316 -14.04 6.78 1.76
C GLY A 316 -13.09 7.81 1.17
N GLY A 317 -11.92 7.40 0.63
CA GLY A 317 -11.02 8.29 -0.10
C GLY A 317 -9.73 8.65 0.62
N GLN A 318 -9.27 7.81 1.56
CA GLN A 318 -7.96 7.97 2.20
C GLN A 318 -6.90 7.37 1.27
N LEU A 319 -6.12 8.18 0.56
CA LEU A 319 -5.20 7.69 -0.45
C LEU A 319 -3.76 8.16 -0.19
N ILE A 320 -2.81 7.28 -0.46
CA ILE A 320 -1.41 7.62 -0.73
C ILE A 320 -1.07 7.02 -2.08
N CYS A 321 -1.00 7.85 -3.11
CA CYS A 321 -0.68 7.45 -4.48
C CYS A 321 0.76 7.87 -4.80
N ILE A 322 1.62 6.91 -5.10
CA ILE A 322 3.03 7.12 -5.40
C ILE A 322 3.27 6.81 -6.87
N ILE A 323 3.86 7.74 -7.61
CA ILE A 323 4.13 7.62 -9.04
C ILE A 323 5.64 7.83 -9.26
N PRO A 324 6.44 6.75 -9.24
CA PRO A 324 7.91 6.85 -9.27
C PRO A 324 8.46 7.62 -10.47
N ASP A 325 7.95 7.35 -11.66
CA ASP A 325 8.42 7.97 -12.91
C ASP A 325 8.19 9.50 -12.93
N LEU A 326 7.20 9.98 -12.18
CA LEU A 326 6.93 11.41 -11.99
C LEU A 326 7.57 11.99 -10.73
N LYS A 327 8.26 11.15 -9.93
CA LYS A 327 8.76 11.49 -8.59
C LYS A 327 7.71 12.14 -7.70
N MET A 328 6.50 11.62 -7.76
CA MET A 328 5.30 12.27 -7.22
C MET A 328 4.65 11.42 -6.14
N VAL A 329 4.16 12.09 -5.09
CA VAL A 329 3.28 11.52 -4.06
C VAL A 329 2.06 12.39 -3.93
N ILE A 330 0.88 11.78 -4.04
CA ILE A 330 -0.41 12.43 -3.84
C ILE A 330 -1.09 11.82 -2.61
N VAL A 331 -1.50 12.68 -1.69
CA VAL A 331 -2.22 12.29 -0.46
C VAL A 331 -3.61 12.89 -0.48
N THR A 332 -4.61 12.08 -0.17
CA THR A 332 -5.98 12.54 0.00
C THR A 332 -6.54 12.02 1.32
N THR A 333 -7.35 12.84 1.97
CA THR A 333 -8.13 12.43 3.14
C THR A 333 -9.57 12.88 2.98
N CYS A 334 -10.50 12.13 3.55
CA CYS A 334 -11.92 12.49 3.57
C CYS A 334 -12.53 12.26 4.95
N PHE A 335 -13.46 13.12 5.34
CA PHE A 335 -14.35 12.89 6.47
C PHE A 335 -15.27 11.70 6.20
N LEU A 336 -15.41 10.82 7.18
CA LEU A 336 -16.28 9.64 7.10
C LEU A 336 -17.63 9.93 7.76
N ASN A 337 -18.37 10.88 7.17
CA ASN A 337 -19.71 11.28 7.59
C ASN A 337 -20.77 10.88 6.53
N ASP A 338 -22.01 11.33 6.72
CA ASP A 338 -23.17 11.12 5.84
C ASP A 338 -22.98 11.59 4.38
N LYS A 339 -22.08 12.57 4.17
CA LYS A 339 -21.71 13.06 2.84
C LYS A 339 -20.75 12.10 2.12
N ASN A 340 -20.01 11.27 2.84
CA ASN A 340 -19.07 10.32 2.26
C ASN A 340 -19.80 9.14 1.61
N LYS A 341 -19.62 8.97 0.29
CA LYS A 341 -20.24 7.86 -0.46
C LYS A 341 -19.31 6.66 -0.63
N GLY A 342 -18.31 6.51 0.25
CA GLY A 342 -17.43 5.35 0.32
C GLY A 342 -16.65 5.10 -0.97
N ARG A 343 -17.01 4.02 -1.67
CA ARG A 343 -16.38 3.57 -2.92
C ARG A 343 -16.45 4.61 -4.04
N SER A 344 -17.53 5.41 -4.11
CA SER A 344 -17.68 6.45 -5.13
C SER A 344 -16.66 7.57 -4.99
N GLU A 345 -16.27 7.92 -3.75
CA GLU A 345 -15.28 8.97 -3.49
C GLU A 345 -13.89 8.52 -3.97
N ILE A 346 -13.52 7.26 -3.71
CA ILE A 346 -12.27 6.66 -4.19
C ILE A 346 -12.19 6.78 -5.71
N LYS A 347 -13.26 6.40 -6.43
CA LYS A 347 -13.32 6.46 -7.88
C LYS A 347 -13.18 7.91 -8.41
N ARG A 348 -13.86 8.88 -7.78
CA ARG A 348 -13.75 10.30 -8.13
C ARG A 348 -12.35 10.85 -7.89
N LEU A 349 -11.70 10.51 -6.78
CA LEU A 349 -10.34 10.95 -6.48
C LEU A 349 -9.34 10.46 -7.52
N HIS A 350 -9.48 9.25 -8.04
CA HIS A 350 -8.61 8.76 -9.12
C HIS A 350 -8.75 9.57 -10.41
N TYR A 351 -9.93 10.11 -10.72
CA TYR A 351 -10.08 11.06 -11.82
C TYR A 351 -9.27 12.35 -11.59
N PHE A 352 -9.30 12.90 -10.38
CA PHE A 352 -8.53 14.10 -10.05
C PHE A 352 -7.03 13.84 -10.00
N ILE A 353 -6.61 12.66 -9.54
CA ILE A 353 -5.22 12.19 -9.64
C ILE A 353 -4.78 12.16 -11.11
N ASP A 354 -5.56 11.55 -12.01
CA ASP A 354 -5.24 11.51 -13.43
C ASP A 354 -5.21 12.91 -14.03
N LYS A 355 -6.11 13.80 -13.63
CA LYS A 355 -6.19 15.18 -14.11
C LYS A 355 -4.96 16.01 -13.72
N ILE A 356 -4.55 15.99 -12.44
CA ILE A 356 -3.40 16.77 -11.97
C ILE A 356 -2.06 16.21 -12.48
N THR A 357 -2.03 14.92 -12.84
CA THR A 357 -0.83 14.25 -13.37
C THR A 357 -0.72 14.29 -14.90
N LYS A 358 -1.61 14.99 -15.62
CA LYS A 358 -1.51 15.10 -17.09
C LYS A 358 -0.29 15.94 -17.45
N GLY A 359 0.48 15.46 -18.45
CA GLY A 359 1.76 16.04 -18.84
C GLY A 359 1.74 17.53 -19.18
N ASP A 360 0.61 18.08 -19.66
CA ASP A 360 0.51 19.52 -19.95
C ASP A 360 0.39 20.40 -18.70
N GLN A 361 0.07 19.81 -17.55
CA GLN A 361 -0.02 20.52 -16.26
C GLN A 361 1.31 20.56 -15.52
N ILE A 362 2.25 19.70 -15.89
CA ILE A 362 3.55 19.50 -15.22
C ILE A 362 4.72 20.04 -16.08
N LYS A 363 4.42 20.71 -17.21
CA LYS A 363 5.39 21.32 -18.14
C LYS A 363 5.79 22.75 -17.79
#